data_AF-A0A7J9RR00-F1
#
_entry.id   AF-A0A7J9RR00-F1
#
_cell.length_a   1.000
_cell.length_b   1.000
_cell.length_c   1.000
_cell.angle_alpha   90.00
_cell.angle_beta   90.00
_cell.angle_gamma   90.00
#
_symmetry.space_group_name_H-M   'P 1'
#
loop_
_entity.id
_entity.type
_entity.pdbx_description
1 polymer ?
#
loop_
_entity_poly.entity_id
_entity_poly.type
_entity_poly.pdbx_seq_one_letter_code
_entity_poly.pdbx_strand_id
1 'polypeptide(L)' 'MYKFEKVGQDFYGVRTPSEIKIIFGGKCPKCGHELSTPKLEDIHIKVKNKIKPVIE' A
#
# COMPACT_ATOMS: atom_id res chain seq x y z
N MET A 1 -13.37 26.16 -2.34
CA MET A 1 -12.73 25.17 -1.45
C MET A 1 -11.92 24.24 -2.33
N TYR A 2 -10.60 24.17 -2.16
CA TYR A 2 -9.71 23.38 -3.03
C TYR A 2 -9.56 21.96 -2.47
N LYS A 3 -9.71 20.94 -3.32
CA LYS A 3 -9.51 19.53 -2.98
C LYS A 3 -8.27 19.04 -3.70
N PHE A 4 -7.19 18.79 -2.96
CA PHE A 4 -5.97 18.21 -3.51
C PHE A 4 -6.11 16.69 -3.50
N GLU A 5 -6.44 16.10 -4.65
CA GLU A 5 -6.63 14.65 -4.74
C GLU A 5 -5.32 13.86 -4.72
N LYS A 6 -4.21 14.50 -5.11
CA LYS A 6 -2.85 13.97 -4.98
C LYS A 6 -1.90 15.12 -4.65
N VAL A 7 -1.26 15.06 -3.49
CA VAL A 7 -0.12 15.90 -3.13
C VAL A 7 1.17 15.12 -3.43
N GLY A 8 2.29 15.84 -3.59
CA GLY A 8 3.57 15.30 -4.08
C GLY A 8 4.05 14.05 -3.33
N GLN A 9 4.94 13.30 -3.98
CA GLN A 9 5.56 12.14 -3.37
C GLN A 9 6.63 12.58 -2.37
N ASP A 10 6.26 12.66 -1.09
CA ASP A 10 7.15 13.13 0.00
C ASP A 10 8.26 12.11 0.39
N PHE A 11 8.41 11.01 -0.35
CA PHE A 11 9.35 9.94 -0.02
C PHE A 11 9.83 9.16 -1.25
N TYR A 12 11.11 8.82 -1.27
CA TYR A 12 11.68 7.92 -2.26
C TYR A 12 11.35 6.47 -1.89
N GLY A 13 10.77 5.70 -2.82
CA GLY A 13 10.52 4.26 -2.66
C GLY A 13 9.23 3.90 -1.91
N VAL A 14 9.30 2.94 -0.98
CA VAL A 14 8.16 2.43 -0.19
C VAL A 14 8.39 2.78 1.29
N ARG A 15 7.39 3.37 1.93
CA ARG A 15 7.43 3.68 3.37
C ARG A 15 7.63 2.41 4.20
N THR A 16 8.34 2.56 5.31
CA THR A 16 8.45 1.53 6.33
C THR A 16 7.10 1.31 7.04
N PRO A 17 6.85 0.12 7.62
CA PRO A 17 5.64 -0.14 8.39
C PRO A 17 5.40 0.86 9.53
N SER A 18 6.48 1.31 10.20
CA SER A 18 6.42 2.30 11.27
C SER A 18 5.92 3.66 10.79
N GLU A 19 6.38 4.13 9.63
CA GLU A 19 5.90 5.38 9.04
C GLU A 19 4.43 5.30 8.65
N ILE A 20 4.00 4.18 8.04
CA ILE A 20 2.59 3.95 7.70
C ILE A 20 1.72 3.99 8.96
N LYS A 21 2.19 3.39 10.06
CA LYS A 21 1.49 3.42 11.34
C LYS A 21 1.32 4.84 11.86
N ILE A 22 2.35 5.69 11.76
CA ILE A 22 2.29 7.10 12.18
C ILE A 22 1.32 7.89 11.31
N ILE A 23 1.39 7.74 9.99
CA ILE A 23 0.54 8.47 9.02
C ILE A 23 -0.95 8.24 9.30
N PHE A 24 -1.33 7.01 9.66
CA PHE A 24 -2.72 6.64 9.92
C PHE A 24 -3.08 6.55 11.42
N GLY A 25 -2.26 7.12 12.32
CA GLY A 25 -2.57 7.16 13.75
C GLY A 25 -2.74 5.77 14.38
N GLY A 26 -2.05 4.77 13.85
CA GLY A 26 -2.10 3.39 14.32
C GLY A 26 -3.33 2.60 13.92
N LYS A 27 -4.24 3.13 13.10
CA LYS A 27 -5.48 2.45 12.70
C LYS A 27 -5.68 2.43 11.19
N CYS A 28 -6.24 1.35 10.66
CA CYS A 28 -6.53 1.21 9.25
C CYS A 28 -7.62 2.23 8.83
N PRO A 29 -7.38 3.09 7.83
CA PRO A 29 -8.36 4.10 7.41
C PRO A 29 -9.61 3.48 6.76
N LYS A 30 -9.56 2.20 6.38
CA LYS A 30 -10.69 1.52 5.71
C LYS A 30 -11.59 0.75 6.68
N CYS A 31 -11.03 0.10 7.70
CA CYS A 31 -11.77 -0.77 8.61
C CYS A 31 -11.63 -0.44 10.11
N GLY A 32 -10.74 0.50 10.48
CA GLY A 32 -10.53 0.92 11.87
C GLY A 32 -9.70 -0.03 12.74
N HIS A 33 -9.27 -1.18 12.21
CA HIS A 33 -8.44 -2.13 12.94
C HIS A 33 -7.05 -1.56 13.25
N GLU A 34 -6.42 -2.00 14.34
CA GLU A 34 -5.08 -1.54 14.70
C GLU A 34 -4.03 -2.03 13.69
N LEU A 35 -3.12 -1.13 13.31
CA LEU A 35 -2.00 -1.44 12.44
C LEU A 35 -0.85 -2.02 13.27
N SER A 36 -0.46 -3.25 12.92
CA SER A 36 0.71 -3.94 13.46
C SER A 36 1.84 -3.99 12.43
N THR A 37 3.06 -4.23 12.91
CA THR A 37 4.19 -4.54 12.02
C THR A 37 3.91 -5.88 11.33
N PRO A 38 3.95 -5.95 9.99
CA PRO A 38 3.71 -7.19 9.26
C PRO A 38 4.84 -8.20 9.48
N LYS A 39 4.51 -9.49 9.40
CA LYS A 39 5.46 -10.60 9.41
C LYS A 39 5.72 -11.09 7.98
N LEU A 40 6.66 -12.02 7.83
CA LEU A 40 6.97 -12.62 6.53
C LEU A 40 5.75 -13.34 5.93
N GLU A 41 4.93 -13.94 6.78
CA GLU A 41 3.71 -14.64 6.39
C GLU A 41 2.66 -13.72 5.74
N ASP A 42 2.70 -12.42 6.01
CA ASP A 42 1.75 -11.43 5.47
C ASP A 42 2.09 -11.02 4.02
N ILE A 43 3.26 -11.42 3.51
CA ILE A 43 3.74 -11.05 2.18
C ILE A 43 3.11 -11.97 1.11
N HIS A 44 2.20 -11.41 0.31
CA HIS A 44 1.57 -12.12 -0.80
C HIS A 44 2.10 -11.63 -2.16
N ILE A 45 2.88 -12.46 -2.85
CA ILE A 45 3.35 -12.19 -4.21
C ILE A 45 2.35 -12.75 -5.22
N LYS A 46 1.69 -11.88 -5.99
CA LYS A 46 0.80 -12.27 -7.09
C LYS A 46 1.44 -11.90 -8.42
N VAL A 47 1.76 -12.90 -9.24
CA VAL A 47 2.23 -12.66 -10.61
C VAL A 47 1.05 -12.20 -11.47
N LYS A 48 1.17 -11.05 -12.12
CA LYS A 48 0.18 -10.60 -13.12
C LYS A 48 0.44 -11.36 -14.43
N ASN A 49 -0.13 -12.54 -14.58
CA ASN A 49 -0.14 -13.22 -15.88
C ASN A 49 -1.06 -12.46 -16.83
N LYS A 50 -0.49 -11.64 -17.72
CA LYS A 50 -1.13 -11.26 -18.99
C LYS A 50 -0.42 -12.00 -20.12
N ILE A 51 -0.59 -13.32 -20.18
CA ILE A 51 -0.29 -14.06 -21.40
C ILE A 51 -1.55 -13.97 -22.24
N LYS A 52 -1.58 -13.05 -23.22
CA LYS A 52 -2.52 -13.17 -24.33
C LYS A 52 -1.98 -14.29 -25.21
N PRO A 53 -2.75 -15.34 -25.53
CA PRO A 53 -2.31 -16.28 -26.55
C PRO A 53 -2.11 -15.48 -27.84
N VAL A 54 -0.92 -15.56 -28.42
CA VAL A 54 -0.68 -15.16 -29.80
C VAL A 54 -1.33 -16.27 -30.63
N ILE A 55 -2.44 -15.94 -31.28
CA ILE A 55 -3.08 -16.81 -32.26
C ILE A 55 -2.45 -16.42 -33.59
N GLU A 56 -1.59 -17.28 -34.14
CA GLU A 56 -1.20 -17.29 -35.56
C GLU A 56 -2.04 -18.35 -36.29
#